data_AF-A0A941W1N9-F1
#
_entry.id   AF-A0A941W1N9-F1
#
_cell.length_a   1.000
_cell.length_b   1.000
_cell.length_c   1.000
_cell.angle_alpha   90.00
_cell.angle_beta   90.00
_cell.angle_gamma   90.00
#
_symmetry.space_group_name_H-M   'P 1'
#
loop_
_entity.id
_entity.type
_entity.pdbx_description
1 polymer ?
#
loop_
_entity_poly.entity_id
_entity_poly.type
_entity_poly.pdbx_seq_one_letter_code
_entity_poly.pdbx_strand_id
1 'polypeptide(L)'
;MSVEGVVNYARPSVVVVFESAADVYGQRLIGIILTGANKDGSQGLRKIKEAGGLTIVQSPETSEVADMPEAAIAVVKPDHVLPLENIGPFLRKLESEG
;
A
#
# COMPACT_ATOMS: atom_id res chain seq x y z
N MET A 1 -24.20 19.06 10.07
CA MET A 1 -23.90 18.84 8.64
C MET A 1 -22.41 18.65 8.52
N SER A 2 -21.94 17.40 8.45
CA SER A 2 -20.56 17.10 8.10
C SER A 2 -20.60 16.53 6.69
N VAL A 3 -20.17 17.32 5.72
CA VAL A 3 -20.02 16.92 4.32
C VAL A 3 -18.63 16.33 4.14
N GLU A 4 -18.42 15.11 4.64
CA GLU A 4 -17.23 14.34 4.29
C GLU A 4 -17.56 13.53 3.03
N GLY A 5 -16.94 13.93 1.92
CA GLY A 5 -17.13 13.33 0.61
C GLY A 5 -16.84 11.83 0.65
N VAL A 6 -17.62 11.08 -0.13
CA VAL A 6 -17.59 9.61 -0.19
C VAL A 6 -16.16 9.12 -0.48
N VAL A 7 -15.48 8.61 0.56
CA VAL A 7 -14.22 7.88 0.41
C VAL A 7 -14.59 6.46 -0.03
N ASN A 8 -14.14 6.09 -1.23
CA ASN A 8 -14.79 5.11 -2.10
C ASN A 8 -14.78 3.64 -1.62
N TYR A 9 -15.94 3.00 -1.87
CA TYR A 9 -16.29 1.58 -2.11
C TYR A 9 -15.37 0.39 -1.71
N ALA A 10 -14.63 0.47 -0.62
CA ALA A 10 -14.29 -0.72 0.16
C ALA A 10 -14.47 -0.39 1.64
N ARG A 11 -15.19 -1.21 2.40
CA ARG A 11 -15.18 -1.14 3.87
C ARG A 11 -14.37 -2.35 4.39
N PRO A 12 -13.25 -2.10 5.09
CA PRO A 12 -12.71 -0.79 5.48
C PRO A 12 -12.04 -0.07 4.30
N SER A 13 -12.12 1.27 4.26
CA SER A 13 -11.46 2.06 3.20
C SER A 13 -9.96 1.97 3.39
N VAL A 14 -9.26 1.51 2.36
CA VAL A 14 -7.81 1.30 2.41
C VAL A 14 -7.07 2.62 2.71
N VAL A 15 -7.63 3.75 2.26
CA VAL A 15 -7.04 5.09 2.43
C VAL A 15 -7.08 5.54 3.89
N VAL A 16 -8.23 5.41 4.56
CA VAL A 16 -8.39 5.86 5.96
C VAL A 16 -7.56 4.99 6.91
N VAL A 17 -7.44 3.69 6.63
CA VAL A 17 -6.57 2.78 7.40
C VAL A 17 -5.10 3.14 7.20
N PHE A 18 -4.69 3.46 5.97
CA PHE A 18 -3.29 3.79 5.68
C PHE A 18 -2.87 5.14 6.28
N GLU A 19 -3.74 6.15 6.22
CA GLU A 19 -3.47 7.46 6.85
C GLU A 19 -3.36 7.35 8.38
N SER A 20 -4.37 6.76 9.03
CA SER A 20 -4.35 6.59 10.49
C SER A 20 -3.19 5.71 10.97
N ALA A 21 -2.84 4.66 10.23
CA ALA A 21 -1.69 3.83 10.56
C ALA A 21 -0.37 4.59 10.35
N ALA A 22 -0.25 5.39 9.29
CA ALA A 22 0.96 6.17 9.02
C ALA A 22 1.22 7.18 10.14
N ASP A 23 0.18 7.85 10.61
CA ASP A 23 0.27 8.82 11.71
C ASP A 23 0.69 8.17 13.05
N VAL A 24 0.27 6.93 13.31
CA VAL A 24 0.55 6.23 14.58
C VAL A 24 1.88 5.47 14.54
N TYR A 25 2.16 4.75 13.46
CA TYR A 25 3.29 3.83 13.37
C TYR A 25 4.52 4.43 12.69
N GLY A 26 4.35 5.45 11.84
CA GLY A 26 5.43 6.12 11.12
C GLY A 26 6.35 5.13 10.40
N GLN A 27 7.64 5.19 10.71
CA GLN A 27 8.67 4.31 10.11
C GLN A 27 8.49 2.81 10.39
N ARG A 28 7.68 2.44 11.38
CA ARG A 28 7.39 1.04 11.70
C ARG A 28 6.25 0.46 10.87
N LEU A 29 5.61 1.26 10.02
CA LEU A 29 4.53 0.81 9.16
C LEU A 29 5.06 0.19 7.88
N ILE A 30 4.45 -0.93 7.47
CA ILE A 30 4.64 -1.52 6.15
C ILE A 30 3.31 -1.41 5.39
N GLY A 31 3.32 -0.70 4.27
CA GLY A 31 2.20 -0.59 3.35
C GLY A 31 2.39 -1.51 2.15
N ILE A 32 1.40 -2.35 1.85
CA ILE A 32 1.46 -3.30 0.74
C ILE A 32 0.25 -3.09 -0.19
N ILE A 33 0.52 -2.86 -1.48
CA ILE A 33 -0.51 -2.87 -2.53
C ILE A 33 -0.41 -4.16 -3.32
N LEU A 34 -1.53 -4.86 -3.44
CA LEU A 34 -1.66 -6.11 -4.19
C LEU A 34 -2.51 -5.89 -5.45
N THR A 35 -2.66 -6.94 -6.25
CA THR A 35 -3.54 -7.01 -7.42
C THR A 35 -4.95 -6.47 -7.10
N GLY A 36 -5.52 -5.73 -8.04
CA GLY A 36 -6.86 -5.16 -7.88
C GLY A 36 -7.23 -4.20 -9.00
N ALA A 37 -8.52 -4.08 -9.27
CA ALA A 37 -9.06 -3.22 -10.33
C ALA A 37 -9.27 -1.74 -9.92
N ASN A 38 -8.89 -1.37 -8.69
CA ASN A 38 -9.20 -0.06 -8.13
C ASN A 38 -7.95 0.81 -8.01
N LYS A 39 -8.05 2.10 -8.34
CA LYS A 39 -6.92 3.05 -8.24
C LYS A 39 -6.71 3.64 -6.82
N ASP A 40 -7.55 3.23 -5.88
CA ASP A 40 -7.78 3.91 -4.59
C ASP A 40 -6.62 3.75 -3.59
N GLY A 41 -5.84 2.66 -3.67
CA GLY A 41 -4.75 2.39 -2.73
C GLY A 41 -3.49 3.26 -2.88
N SER A 42 -3.35 3.96 -4.01
CA SER A 42 -2.14 4.71 -4.38
C SER A 42 -1.84 5.91 -3.45
N GLN A 43 -2.89 6.65 -3.06
CA GLN A 43 -2.74 7.81 -2.16
C GLN A 43 -2.40 7.39 -0.72
N GLY A 44 -3.01 6.31 -0.23
CA GLY A 44 -2.65 5.74 1.05
C GLY A 44 -1.19 5.30 1.08
N LEU A 45 -0.70 4.63 0.02
CA LEU A 45 0.68 4.17 -0.04
C LEU A 45 1.68 5.36 -0.04
N ARG A 46 1.33 6.45 -0.72
CA ARG A 46 2.11 7.70 -0.67
C ARG A 46 2.21 8.26 0.75
N LYS A 47 1.12 8.25 1.51
CA LYS A 47 1.13 8.72 2.92
C LYS A 47 2.05 7.88 3.81
N ILE A 48 2.03 6.56 3.64
CA ILE A 48 2.96 5.65 4.34
C ILE A 48 4.41 6.01 4.01
N LYS A 49 4.72 6.26 2.73
CA LYS A 49 6.05 6.68 2.30
C LYS A 49 6.47 8.00 2.93
N GLU A 50 5.58 9.00 2.92
CA GLU A 50 5.85 10.33 3.50
C GLU A 50 6.06 10.26 5.02
N ALA A 51 5.41 9.33 5.71
CA ALA A 51 5.63 9.05 7.13
C ALA A 51 6.91 8.22 7.41
N GLY A 52 7.66 7.86 6.37
CA GLY A 52 8.89 7.06 6.47
C GLY A 52 8.67 5.56 6.61
N GLY A 53 7.44 5.07 6.41
CA GLY A 53 7.13 3.64 6.40
C GLY A 53 7.61 2.95 5.13
N LEU A 54 7.72 1.62 5.20
CA LEU A 54 8.15 0.78 4.09
C LEU A 54 6.98 0.55 3.11
N THR A 55 7.22 0.73 1.82
CA THR A 55 6.20 0.58 0.79
C THR A 55 6.52 -0.55 -0.18
N ILE A 56 5.60 -1.49 -0.33
CA ILE A 56 5.73 -2.68 -1.17
C ILE A 56 4.56 -2.71 -2.15
N VAL A 57 4.85 -3.00 -3.43
CA VAL A 57 3.84 -3.18 -4.47
C VAL A 57 4.02 -4.55 -5.09
N GLN A 58 2.92 -5.28 -5.32
CA GLN A 58 2.96 -6.52 -6.10
C GLN A 58 3.42 -6.22 -7.54
N SER A 59 4.28 -7.06 -8.10
CA SER A 59 4.70 -6.91 -9.49
C SER A 59 3.48 -6.97 -10.43
N PRO A 60 3.26 -5.94 -11.28
CA PRO A 60 2.17 -5.93 -12.26
C PRO A 60 2.19 -7.17 -13.17
N GLU A 61 3.39 -7.66 -13.52
CA GLU A 61 3.58 -8.84 -14.37
C GLU A 61 3.01 -10.13 -13.78
N THR A 62 2.91 -10.20 -12.45
CA THR A 62 2.39 -11.36 -11.71
C THR A 62 1.00 -11.09 -11.11
N SER A 63 0.39 -9.97 -11.46
CA SER A 63 -0.91 -9.56 -10.94
C SER A 63 -2.03 -10.06 -11.85
N GLU A 64 -3.10 -10.61 -11.27
CA GLU A 64 -4.31 -10.98 -12.03
C GLU A 64 -4.98 -9.73 -12.63
N VAL A 65 -4.91 -8.60 -11.92
CA VAL A 65 -5.33 -7.28 -12.39
C VAL A 65 -4.27 -6.25 -12.00
N ALA A 66 -3.59 -5.69 -13.00
CA ALA A 66 -2.44 -4.80 -12.84
C ALA A 66 -2.80 -3.33 -12.52
N ASP A 67 -4.07 -2.92 -12.70
CA ASP A 67 -4.50 -1.52 -12.59
C ASP A 67 -4.09 -0.86 -11.26
N MET A 68 -4.27 -1.54 -10.13
CA MET A 68 -3.91 -1.01 -8.80
C MET A 68 -2.39 -0.96 -8.57
N PRO A 69 -1.61 -2.04 -8.83
CA PRO A 69 -0.15 -1.97 -8.80
C PRO A 69 0.45 -0.88 -9.69
N GLU A 70 -0.02 -0.76 -10.94
CA GLU A 70 0.47 0.26 -11.88
C GLU A 70 0.15 1.67 -11.39
N ALA A 71 -1.07 1.90 -10.90
CA ALA A 71 -1.45 3.18 -10.31
C ALA A 71 -0.60 3.53 -9.07
N ALA A 72 -0.26 2.54 -8.23
CA ALA A 72 0.59 2.77 -7.07
C ALA A 72 2.02 3.16 -7.48
N ILE A 73 2.62 2.45 -8.43
CA ILE A 73 3.97 2.74 -8.96
C ILE A 73 4.02 4.11 -9.65
N ALA A 74 2.93 4.53 -10.31
CA ALA A 74 2.85 5.83 -10.96
C ALA A 74 2.76 7.00 -9.96
N VAL A 75 2.18 6.79 -8.78
CA VAL A 75 1.94 7.84 -7.77
C VAL A 75 3.08 7.94 -6.76
N VAL A 76 3.70 6.83 -6.39
CA VAL A 76 4.80 6.77 -5.43
C VAL A 76 5.90 5.84 -5.94
N LYS A 77 7.16 6.15 -5.63
CA LYS A 77 8.26 5.22 -5.86
C LYS A 77 8.30 4.21 -4.68
N PRO A 78 7.78 2.98 -4.85
CA PRO A 78 7.80 2.00 -3.77
C PRO A 78 9.24 1.59 -3.43
N ASP A 79 9.47 1.13 -2.20
CA ASP A 79 10.75 0.57 -1.78
C ASP A 79 11.01 -0.77 -2.47
N HIS A 80 9.95 -1.57 -2.65
CA HIS A 80 10.03 -2.87 -3.28
C HIS A 80 8.86 -3.10 -4.23
N VAL A 81 9.17 -3.69 -5.39
CA VAL A 81 8.20 -4.28 -6.31
C VAL A 81 8.50 -5.77 -6.38
N LEU A 82 7.59 -6.61 -5.88
CA LEU A 82 7.83 -8.04 -5.67
C LEU A 82 6.70 -8.89 -6.25
N PRO A 83 7.00 -10.05 -6.86
CA PRO A 83 6.01 -11.09 -7.10
C PRO A 83 5.26 -11.49 -5.82
N LEU A 84 4.00 -11.90 -5.94
CA LEU A 84 3.15 -12.24 -4.78
C LEU A 84 3.80 -13.31 -3.89
N GLU A 85 4.42 -14.31 -4.49
CA GLU A 85 5.12 -15.40 -3.81
C GLU A 85 6.33 -14.93 -3.00
N ASN A 86 6.90 -13.77 -3.33
CA ASN A 86 8.08 -13.21 -2.67
C ASN A 86 7.72 -12.25 -1.54
N ILE A 87 6.48 -11.75 -1.47
CA ILE A 87 6.05 -10.82 -0.40
C ILE A 87 6.07 -11.52 0.96
N GLY A 88 5.54 -12.74 1.07
CA GLY A 88 5.53 -13.50 2.33
C GLY A 88 6.93 -13.77 2.89
N PRO A 89 7.86 -14.36 2.11
CA PRO A 89 9.25 -14.54 2.51
C PRO A 89 9.95 -13.22 2.89
N PHE A 90 9.67 -12.14 2.16
CA PHE A 90 10.25 -10.83 2.44
C PHE A 90 9.81 -10.28 3.81
N LEU A 91 8.52 -10.39 4.15
CA LEU A 91 8.01 -9.97 5.47
C LEU A 91 8.63 -10.76 6.62
N ARG A 92 8.83 -12.07 6.44
CA ARG A 92 9.53 -12.91 7.44
C ARG A 92 10.98 -12.47 7.65
N LYS A 93 11.66 -12.10 6.57
CA LYS A 93 13.03 -11.60 6.65
C LYS A 93 13.10 -10.30 7.46
N LEU A 94 12.18 -9.37 7.23
CA LEU A 94 12.12 -8.11 7.99
C LEU A 94 11.88 -8.33 9.49
N GLU A 95 11.05 -9.31 9.86
CA GLU A 95 10.83 -9.66 11.27
C GLU A 95 12.10 -10.21 11.93
N SER A 96 12.91 -10.97 11.20
CA SER A 96 14.17 -11.51 11.72
C SER A 96 15.32 -10.50 11.79
N GLU A 97 15.19 -9.33 11.16
CA GLU A 97 16.22 -8.29 11.08
C GLU A 97 15.96 -7.10 12.03
N GLY A 98 14.81 -7.08 12.72
CA GLY A 98 14.41 -6.05 13.70
C GLY A 98 14.48 -6.54 15.15
#